data_AF-A0A7Y2XQ71-F1
#
_entry.id   AF-A0A7Y2XQ71-F1
#
_cell.length_a   1.000
_cell.length_b   1.000
_cell.length_c   1.000
_cell.angle_alpha   90.00
_cell.angle_beta   90.00
_cell.angle_gamma   90.00
#
_symmetry.space_group_name_H-M   'P 1'
#
loop_
_entity.id
_entity.type
_entity.pdbx_description
1 polymer ?
#
loop_
_entity_poly.entity_id
_entity_poly.type
_entity_poly.pdbx_seq_one_letter_code
_entity_poly.pdbx_strand_id
1 'polypeptide(L)'
;MQYIIAITIGLLIAAGLYRLLGRTKIDTLVGLILLSQGANLIIFASGGLKHNAPALLDGSDPGSMADPLPQALVLTAIVIGFGILAFLLTLVLRSHRK
;
A
#
# COMPACT_ATOMS: atom_id res chain seq x y z
N MET A 1 5.13 -1.07 18.45
CA MET A 1 4.75 -1.40 17.05
C MET A 1 4.23 -0.19 16.27
N GLN A 2 3.29 0.57 16.83
CA GLN A 2 2.69 1.75 16.17
C GLN A 2 3.71 2.78 15.66
N TYR A 3 4.70 3.16 16.49
CA TYR A 3 5.75 4.10 16.07
C TYR A 3 6.60 3.60 14.90
N ILE A 4 6.94 2.31 14.89
CA ILE A 4 7.73 1.70 13.80
C ILE A 4 6.94 1.77 12.50
N ILE A 5 5.65 1.42 12.54
CA ILE A 5 4.77 1.48 11.36
C ILE A 5 4.60 2.93 10.88
N ALA A 6 4.43 3.89 11.79
CA ALA A 6 4.34 5.30 11.44
C ALA A 6 5.61 5.82 10.73
N ILE A 7 6.80 5.46 11.24
CA ILE A 7 8.07 5.82 10.61
C ILE A 7 8.21 5.16 9.23
N THR A 8 7.86 3.87 9.11
CA THR A 8 7.89 3.14 7.82
C THR A 8 6.96 3.77 6.79
N ILE A 9 5.73 4.13 7.19
CA ILE A 9 4.78 4.85 6.32
C ILE A 9 5.38 6.18 5.86
N GLY A 10 5.92 6.97 6.79
CA GLY A 10 6.55 8.24 6.49
C GLY A 10 7.70 8.10 5.47
N LEU A 11 8.57 7.10 5.66
CA LEU A 11 9.66 6.79 4.74
C LEU A 11 9.17 6.36 3.35
N LEU A 12 8.14 5.51 3.27
CA LEU A 12 7.57 5.07 2.00
C LEU A 12 6.94 6.23 1.23
N ILE A 13 6.19 7.09 1.91
CA ILE A 13 5.57 8.27 1.29
C ILE A 13 6.65 9.26 0.86
N ALA A 14 7.64 9.54 1.70
CA ALA A 14 8.73 10.45 1.37
C ALA A 14 9.57 9.93 0.18
N ALA A 15 9.95 8.65 0.19
CA ALA A 15 10.71 8.03 -0.89
C ALA A 15 9.89 7.96 -2.19
N GLY A 16 8.60 7.62 -2.09
CA GLY A 16 7.69 7.60 -3.22
C GLY A 16 7.52 8.97 -3.86
N LEU A 17 7.31 10.01 -3.03
CA LEU A 17 7.21 11.38 -3.50
C LEU A 17 8.53 11.84 -4.14
N TYR A 18 9.67 11.58 -3.50
CA TYR A 18 10.99 11.91 -4.04
C TYR A 18 11.23 11.25 -5.42
N ARG A 19 10.87 9.97 -5.57
CA ARG A 19 10.99 9.26 -6.86
C ARG A 19 10.01 9.79 -7.91
N LEU A 20 8.85 10.30 -7.51
CA LEU A 20 7.91 10.95 -8.44
C LEU A 20 8.52 12.19 -9.11
N LEU A 21 9.38 12.94 -8.39
CA LEU A 21 10.14 14.08 -8.91
C LEU A 21 11.38 13.66 -9.72
N GLY A 22 11.61 12.35 -9.89
CA GLY A 22 12.73 11.81 -10.66
C GLY A 22 12.68 12.17 -12.14
N ARG A 23 13.83 12.09 -12.80
CA ARG A 23 13.99 12.49 -14.21
C ARG A 23 13.61 11.41 -15.22
N THR A 24 13.48 10.15 -14.78
CA THR A 24 13.16 9.03 -15.68
C THR A 24 11.72 8.55 -15.50
N LYS A 25 11.14 7.99 -16.57
CA LYS A 25 9.80 7.38 -16.53
C LYS A 25 9.72 6.20 -15.55
N ILE A 26 10.84 5.52 -15.34
CA ILE A 26 10.97 4.42 -14.38
C ILE A 26 10.95 4.96 -12.95
N ASP A 27 11.57 6.10 -12.68
CA ASP A 27 11.49 6.74 -11.36
C ASP A 27 10.04 7.05 -10.98
N THR A 28 9.24 7.57 -11.91
CA THR A 28 7.81 7.84 -11.67
C THR A 28 7.03 6.56 -11.37
N LEU A 29 7.31 5.45 -12.08
CA LEU A 29 6.69 4.15 -11.79
C LEU A 29 7.05 3.64 -10.40
N VAL A 30 8.33 3.68 -10.03
CA VAL A 30 8.80 3.27 -8.69
C VAL A 30 8.19 4.17 -7.61
N GLY A 31 8.09 5.47 -7.86
CA GLY A 31 7.43 6.41 -6.96
C GLY A 31 5.97 6.06 -6.70
N LEU A 32 5.22 5.75 -7.76
CA LEU A 32 3.82 5.32 -7.65
C LEU A 32 3.65 4.00 -6.89
N ILE A 33 4.55 3.03 -7.08
CA ILE A 33 4.54 1.78 -6.31
C ILE A 33 4.73 2.06 -4.82
N LEU A 34 5.74 2.87 -4.47
CA LEU A 34 6.04 3.20 -3.07
C LEU A 34 4.88 3.96 -2.41
N LEU A 35 4.28 4.91 -3.12
CA LEU A 35 3.10 5.64 -2.64
C LEU A 35 1.90 4.70 -2.43
N SER A 36 1.65 3.77 -3.34
CA SER A 36 0.58 2.77 -3.21
C SER A 36 0.78 1.89 -1.98
N GLN A 37 2.01 1.40 -1.74
CA GLN A 37 2.33 0.62 -0.55
C GLN A 37 2.18 1.44 0.74
N GLY A 38 2.59 2.72 0.73
CA GLY A 38 2.38 3.63 1.85
C GLY A 38 0.90 3.85 2.17
N ALA A 39 0.07 4.08 1.14
CA ALA A 39 -1.38 4.22 1.28
C ALA A 39 -2.03 2.95 1.84
N ASN A 40 -1.63 1.77 1.35
CA ASN A 40 -2.12 0.49 1.86
C ASN A 40 -1.81 0.31 3.36
N LEU A 41 -0.60 0.70 3.80
CA LEU A 41 -0.23 0.66 5.22
C LEU A 41 -0.98 1.69 6.07
N ILE A 42 -1.29 2.87 5.53
CA ILE A 42 -2.12 3.87 6.22
C ILE A 42 -3.52 3.32 6.47
N ILE A 43 -4.15 2.73 5.44
CA ILE A 43 -5.47 2.11 5.56
C ILE A 43 -5.40 0.96 6.55
N PHE A 44 -4.41 0.07 6.45
CA PHE A 44 -4.25 -1.04 7.39
C PHE A 44 -4.09 -0.58 8.85
N ALA A 45 -3.30 0.48 9.08
CA ALA A 45 -3.06 1.01 10.42
C ALA A 45 -4.30 1.67 11.06
N SER A 46 -5.28 2.10 10.26
CA SER A 46 -6.51 2.72 10.77
C SER A 46 -7.42 1.76 11.53
N GLY A 47 -7.33 0.45 11.25
CA GLY A 47 -8.10 -0.61 11.90
C GLY A 47 -7.67 -0.99 13.32
N GLY A 48 -6.65 -0.32 13.84
CA GLY A 48 -6.04 -0.67 15.12
C GLY A 48 -5.08 -1.85 15.02
N LEU A 49 -3.83 -1.60 15.41
CA LEU A 49 -2.76 -2.59 15.41
C LEU A 49 -2.82 -3.48 16.67
N LYS A 50 -3.90 -4.26 16.82
CA LYS A 50 -4.01 -5.25 17.91
C LYS A 50 -3.14 -6.48 17.60
N HIS A 51 -2.30 -6.90 18.54
CA HIS A 51 -1.53 -8.15 18.43
C HIS A 51 -2.44 -9.37 18.65
N ASN A 52 -2.22 -10.45 17.90
CA ASN A 52 -2.90 -11.75 18.06
C ASN A 52 -4.43 -11.73 17.95
N ALA A 53 -4.97 -10.78 17.18
CA ALA A 53 -6.40 -10.71 16.89
C ALA A 53 -6.66 -11.31 15.49
N PRO A 54 -7.09 -12.58 15.37
CA PRO A 54 -7.43 -13.14 14.07
C PRO A 54 -8.57 -12.33 13.44
N ALA A 55 -8.46 -12.09 12.14
CA ALA A 55 -9.48 -11.40 11.34
C ALA A 55 -10.62 -12.33 10.91
N LEU A 56 -10.40 -13.64 11.04
CA LEU A 56 -11.33 -14.70 10.67
C LEU A 56 -11.95 -15.31 11.93
N LEU A 57 -13.22 -15.66 11.84
CA LEU A 57 -14.00 -16.30 12.89
C LEU A 57 -13.42 -17.68 13.21
N ASP A 58 -12.59 -17.79 14.24
CA ASP A 58 -11.99 -19.06 14.69
C ASP A 58 -12.62 -19.56 16.00
N GLY A 59 -13.88 -19.19 16.26
CA GLY A 59 -14.59 -19.52 17.52
C GLY A 59 -14.13 -18.74 18.75
N SER A 60 -13.24 -17.75 18.59
CA SER A 60 -12.75 -16.87 19.65
C SER A 60 -13.69 -15.70 19.96
N ASP A 61 -13.59 -15.15 21.17
CA ASP A 61 -14.41 -14.05 21.71
C ASP A 61 -14.45 -12.81 20.77
N PRO A 62 -15.62 -12.24 20.42
CA PRO A 62 -15.74 -11.14 19.45
C PRO A 62 -14.93 -9.88 19.80
N GLY A 63 -14.60 -9.66 21.07
CA GLY A 63 -13.77 -8.54 21.53
C GLY A 63 -12.28 -8.65 21.17
N SER A 64 -11.84 -9.85 20.78
CA SER A 64 -10.45 -10.19 20.43
C SER A 64 -10.17 -10.12 18.93
N MET A 65 -11.16 -9.82 18.07
CA MET A 65 -10.95 -9.81 16.62
C MET A 65 -10.41 -8.46 16.11
N ALA A 66 -9.64 -8.53 15.02
CA ALA A 66 -9.19 -7.35 14.29
C ALA A 66 -10.33 -6.81 13.42
N ASP A 67 -10.38 -5.50 13.20
CA ASP A 67 -11.39 -4.91 12.32
C ASP A 67 -11.23 -5.45 10.88
N PRO A 68 -12.24 -6.13 10.30
CA PRO A 68 -12.17 -6.66 8.95
C PRO A 68 -12.29 -5.57 7.88
N LEU A 69 -12.83 -4.38 8.21
CA LEU A 69 -13.09 -3.33 7.22
C LEU A 69 -11.80 -2.84 6.54
N PRO A 70 -10.72 -2.50 7.25
CA PRO A 70 -9.49 -2.03 6.60
C PRO A 70 -8.80 -3.11 5.77
N GLN A 71 -9.00 -4.37 6.12
CA GLN A 71 -8.42 -5.50 5.37
C GLN A 71 -9.10 -5.66 4.01
N ALA A 72 -10.43 -5.56 3.98
CA ALA A 72 -11.18 -5.57 2.72
C ALA A 72 -10.80 -4.35 1.85
N LEU A 73 -10.69 -3.17 2.44
CA LEU A 73 -10.28 -1.95 1.74
C LEU A 73 -8.88 -2.06 1.13
N VAL A 74 -7.91 -2.63 1.86
CA VAL A 74 -6.55 -2.86 1.35
C VAL A 74 -6.55 -3.86 0.19
N LEU A 75 -7.32 -4.94 0.27
CA LEU A 75 -7.40 -5.92 -0.83
C LEU A 75 -7.93 -5.27 -2.11
N THR A 76 -8.95 -4.41 -2.02
CA THR A 76 -9.46 -3.64 -3.16
C THR A 76 -8.40 -2.66 -3.69
N ALA A 77 -7.72 -1.94 -2.80
CA ALA A 77 -6.68 -0.99 -3.18
C ALA A 77 -5.51 -1.68 -3.91
N ILE A 78 -5.11 -2.89 -3.50
CA ILE A 78 -4.07 -3.67 -4.15
C ILE A 78 -4.44 -3.99 -5.61
N VAL A 79 -5.67 -4.45 -5.85
CA VAL A 79 -6.12 -4.81 -7.21
C VAL A 79 -6.17 -3.59 -8.13
N ILE A 80 -6.68 -2.45 -7.64
CA ILE A 80 -6.70 -1.19 -8.39
C ILE A 80 -5.27 -0.72 -8.69
N GLY A 81 -4.40 -0.73 -7.68
CA GLY A 81 -2.99 -0.34 -7.82
C GLY A 81 -2.25 -1.20 -8.83
N PHE A 82 -2.48 -2.52 -8.82
CA PHE A 82 -1.91 -3.44 -9.80
C PHE A 82 -2.37 -3.13 -11.23
N GLY A 83 -3.67 -2.88 -11.43
CA GLY A 83 -4.22 -2.53 -12.75
C GLY A 83 -3.61 -1.24 -13.32
N ILE A 84 -3.52 -0.19 -12.49
CA ILE A 84 -2.89 1.07 -12.88
C ILE A 84 -1.40 0.88 -13.18
N LEU A 85 -0.69 0.09 -12.37
CA LEU A 85 0.73 -0.18 -12.57
C LEU A 85 0.99 -0.93 -13.89
N ALA A 86 0.22 -1.98 -14.17
CA ALA A 86 0.34 -2.75 -15.41
C ALA A 86 0.07 -1.88 -16.65
N PHE A 87 -0.93 -1.00 -16.57
CA PHE A 87 -1.25 -0.03 -17.61
C PHE A 87 -0.10 0.96 -17.84
N LEU A 88 0.39 1.59 -16.78
CA LEU A 88 1.49 2.56 -16.87
C LEU A 88 2.79 1.91 -17.36
N LEU A 89 3.11 0.71 -16.88
CA LEU A 89 4.27 -0.05 -17.34
C LEU A 89 4.19 -0.30 -18.85
N THR A 90 3.03 -0.70 -19.35
CA THR A 90 2.79 -0.90 -20.79
C THR A 90 2.98 0.40 -21.58
N LEU A 91 2.53 1.55 -21.07
CA LEU A 91 2.75 2.85 -21.71
C LEU A 91 4.23 3.24 -21.75
N VAL A 92 4.96 3.04 -20.65
CA VAL A 92 6.39 3.33 -20.58
C VAL A 92 7.17 2.46 -21.57
N LEU A 93 6.89 1.16 -21.62
CA LEU A 93 7.50 0.23 -22.58
C LEU A 93 7.19 0.63 -24.03
N ARG A 94 5.93 1.00 -24.34
CA ARG A 94 5.55 1.46 -25.67
C ARG A 94 6.23 2.75 -26.06
N SER A 95 6.40 3.67 -25.11
CA SER A 95 7.11 4.94 -25.35
C SER A 95 8.61 4.76 -25.52
N HIS A 96 9.21 3.71 -24.97
CA HIS A 96 10.63 3.39 -25.18
C HIS A 96 10.91 2.70 -26.52
N ARG A 97 9.89 2.09 -27.12
CA ARG A 97 10.00 1.36 -28.41
C ARG A 97 9.85 2.28 -29.63
N LYS A 98 9.46 3.53 -29.45
CA LYS A 98 9.52 4.58 -30.47
C LYS A 98 10.83 5.35 -30.34
#